data_AF-A0A1E5GWG8-F1
#
_entry.id   AF-A0A1E5GWG8-F1
#
_cell.length_a   1.000
_cell.length_b   1.000
_cell.length_c   1.000
_cell.angle_alpha   90.00
_cell.angle_beta   90.00
_cell.angle_gamma   90.00
#
_symmetry.space_group_name_H-M   'P 1'
#
loop_
_entity.id
_entity.type
_entity.pdbx_description
1 polymer ?
#
loop_
_entity_poly.entity_id
_entity_poly.type
_entity_poly.pdbx_seq_one_letter_code
_entity_poly.pdbx_strand_id
1 'polypeptide(L)'
;MAILFFSSSQTYEQQSQVGLLSKVLSNQPFEAQLKGISFDYAGSEVSIKAMGYAKFIEFFIRKGAHFGTYFLLGGSWFIGLNMKVKQPLLIGVVSWLAATGYAGLDEYHQMITGGRSPLFQDVMLDSFGALSAVCLCLIVLGIRKLSKKR
;
A
#
# COMPACT_ATOMS: atom_id res chain seq x y z
N MET A 1 11.15 -7.39 -0.26
CA MET A 1 11.15 -7.90 -1.65
C MET A 1 10.68 -9.33 -1.77
N ALA A 2 11.31 -10.31 -1.11
CA ALA A 2 10.86 -11.72 -1.21
C ALA A 2 9.37 -11.92 -0.87
N ILE A 3 8.86 -11.22 0.16
CA ILE A 3 7.45 -11.28 0.57
C ILE A 3 6.50 -10.70 -0.48
N LEU A 4 6.87 -9.58 -1.13
CA LEU A 4 6.07 -8.96 -2.19
C LEU A 4 6.01 -9.86 -3.42
N PHE A 5 7.15 -10.38 -3.85
CA PHE A 5 7.22 -11.30 -4.98
C PHE A 5 6.40 -12.58 -4.74
N PHE A 6 6.52 -13.16 -3.55
CA PHE A 6 5.71 -14.31 -3.15
C PHE A 6 4.21 -13.98 -3.12
N SER A 7 3.82 -12.82 -2.57
CA SER A 7 2.42 -12.37 -2.55
C SER A 7 1.87 -12.10 -3.95
N SER A 8 2.69 -11.55 -4.85
CA SER A 8 2.33 -11.25 -6.25
C SER A 8 2.08 -12.51 -7.08
N SER A 9 2.75 -13.61 -6.71
CA SER A 9 2.58 -14.91 -7.36
C SER A 9 1.31 -15.67 -6.94
N GLN A 10 0.57 -15.18 -5.95
CA GLN A 10 -0.65 -15.85 -5.44
C GLN A 10 -1.91 -15.30 -6.10
N THR A 11 -2.87 -16.20 -6.37
CA THR A 11 -4.19 -15.81 -6.89
C THR A 11 -5.07 -15.16 -5.81
N TYR A 12 -6.18 -14.54 -6.20
CA TYR A 12 -7.13 -13.96 -5.24
C TYR A 12 -7.63 -14.98 -4.21
N GLU A 13 -7.99 -16.17 -4.67
CA GLU A 13 -8.49 -17.25 -3.80
C GLU A 13 -7.43 -17.73 -2.80
N GLN A 14 -6.16 -17.76 -3.19
CA GLN A 14 -5.05 -18.19 -2.32
C GLN A 14 -4.72 -17.15 -1.24
N GLN A 15 -4.84 -15.87 -1.57
CA GLN A 15 -4.58 -14.77 -0.63
C GLN A 15 -5.81 -14.44 0.24
N SER A 16 -6.99 -14.94 -0.15
CA SER A 16 -8.26 -14.57 0.47
C SER A 16 -8.31 -14.94 1.95
N GLN A 17 -8.51 -13.94 2.80
CA GLN A 17 -8.67 -14.11 4.25
C GLN A 17 -10.14 -14.07 4.67
N VAL A 18 -11.07 -14.03 3.72
CA VAL A 18 -12.52 -13.93 3.96
C VAL A 18 -13.01 -15.02 4.91
N GLY A 19 -12.50 -16.25 4.78
CA GLY A 19 -12.89 -17.38 5.64
C GLY A 19 -12.45 -17.25 7.10
N LEU A 20 -11.34 -16.54 7.36
CA LEU A 20 -10.90 -16.24 8.73
C LEU A 20 -11.63 -15.01 9.27
N LEU A 21 -11.78 -13.98 8.45
CA LEU A 21 -12.49 -12.75 8.81
C LEU A 21 -13.96 -13.03 9.13
N SER A 22 -14.63 -13.91 8.39
CA SER A 22 -16.02 -14.28 8.69
C SER A 22 -16.17 -15.02 10.02
N LYS A 23 -15.16 -15.78 10.45
CA LYS A 23 -15.13 -16.48 11.76
C LYS A 23 -14.75 -15.57 12.92
N VAL A 24 -13.78 -14.67 12.72
CA VAL A 24 -13.30 -13.75 13.77
C VAL A 24 -14.27 -12.59 13.94
N LEU A 25 -14.82 -12.07 12.84
CA LEU A 25 -15.75 -10.93 12.82
C LEU A 25 -17.20 -11.39 12.58
N SER A 26 -17.59 -12.55 13.13
CA SER A 26 -18.97 -13.06 12.99
C SER A 26 -20.02 -12.11 13.57
N ASN A 27 -19.65 -11.31 14.57
CA ASN A 27 -20.51 -10.32 15.21
C ASN A 27 -20.56 -8.96 14.48
N GLN A 28 -19.94 -8.85 13.30
CA GLN A 28 -19.92 -7.64 12.45
C GLN A 28 -19.72 -6.34 13.25
N PRO A 29 -18.60 -6.18 13.98
CA PRO A 29 -18.40 -5.01 14.80
C PRO A 29 -18.41 -3.74 13.95
N PHE A 30 -19.03 -2.68 14.46
CA PHE A 30 -19.12 -1.38 13.79
C PHE A 30 -19.87 -1.37 12.45
N GLU A 31 -20.67 -2.40 12.13
CA GLU A 31 -21.44 -2.49 10.88
C GLU A 31 -22.30 -1.24 10.63
N ALA A 32 -22.93 -0.69 11.68
CA ALA A 32 -23.77 0.51 11.56
C ALA A 32 -23.00 1.75 11.09
N GLN A 33 -21.76 1.94 11.55
CA GLN A 33 -20.91 3.06 11.09
C GLN A 33 -20.36 2.79 9.68
N LEU A 34 -19.98 1.55 9.39
CA LEU A 34 -19.37 1.18 8.12
C LEU A 34 -20.40 1.10 6.97
N LYS A 35 -21.68 0.88 7.26
CA LYS A 35 -22.77 0.89 6.28
C LYS A 35 -22.92 2.22 5.54
N GLY A 36 -22.51 3.33 6.16
CA GLY A 36 -22.53 4.65 5.53
C GLY A 36 -21.40 4.88 4.52
N ILE A 37 -20.42 3.97 4.43
CA ILE A 37 -19.28 4.09 3.53
C ILE A 37 -19.60 3.35 2.24
N SER A 38 -19.80 4.11 1.16
CA SER A 38 -19.95 3.62 -0.20
C SER A 38 -19.20 4.53 -1.15
N PHE A 39 -18.27 3.97 -1.92
CA PHE A 39 -17.53 4.69 -2.94
C PHE A 39 -17.22 3.78 -4.12
N ASP A 40 -17.00 4.37 -5.29
CA ASP A 40 -16.54 3.64 -6.47
C ASP A 40 -15.01 3.48 -6.41
N TYR A 41 -14.54 2.25 -6.60
CA TYR A 41 -13.12 1.95 -6.74
C TYR A 41 -12.93 1.11 -8.00
N ALA A 42 -12.27 1.71 -9.00
CA ALA A 42 -12.03 1.08 -10.30
C ALA A 42 -13.30 0.58 -11.01
N GLY A 43 -14.40 1.36 -10.93
CA GLY A 43 -15.67 1.02 -11.57
C GLY A 43 -16.48 -0.05 -10.83
N SER A 44 -16.09 -0.39 -9.60
CA SER A 44 -16.82 -1.30 -8.72
C SER A 44 -17.20 -0.58 -7.43
N GLU A 45 -18.45 -0.75 -6.99
CA GLU A 45 -18.92 -0.19 -5.73
C GLU A 45 -18.30 -0.95 -4.54
N VAL A 46 -17.51 -0.24 -3.73
CA VAL A 46 -16.97 -0.74 -2.47
C VAL A 46 -17.91 -0.34 -1.35
N SER A 47 -18.81 -1.25 -0.99
CA SER A 47 -19.73 -1.10 0.14
C SER A 47 -20.06 -2.45 0.77
N ILE A 48 -20.42 -2.45 2.06
CA ILE A 48 -20.88 -3.68 2.74
C ILE A 48 -22.06 -4.32 2.00
N LYS A 49 -22.94 -3.50 1.40
CA LYS A 49 -24.10 -3.96 0.64
C LYS A 49 -23.72 -4.66 -0.66
N ALA A 50 -22.70 -4.16 -1.37
CA ALA A 50 -22.28 -4.71 -2.66
C ALA A 50 -21.44 -5.99 -2.52
N MET A 51 -20.52 -6.05 -1.57
CA MET A 51 -19.53 -7.13 -1.48
C MET A 51 -19.59 -7.97 -0.18
N GLY A 52 -20.39 -7.55 0.80
CA GLY A 52 -20.48 -8.18 2.12
C GLY A 52 -19.41 -7.70 3.10
N TYR A 53 -19.71 -7.80 4.39
CA TYR A 53 -18.89 -7.25 5.47
C TYR A 53 -17.44 -7.78 5.45
N ALA A 54 -17.24 -9.10 5.37
CA ALA A 54 -15.91 -9.70 5.44
C ALA A 54 -15.02 -9.29 4.25
N LYS A 55 -15.56 -9.23 3.03
CA LYS A 55 -14.82 -8.77 1.84
C LYS A 55 -14.53 -7.27 1.88
N PHE A 56 -15.46 -6.48 2.42
CA PHE A 56 -15.25 -5.05 2.63
C PHE A 56 -14.08 -4.81 3.60
N ILE A 57 -14.05 -5.49 4.74
CA ILE A 57 -12.92 -5.39 5.68
C ILE A 57 -11.61 -5.90 5.07
N GLU A 58 -11.65 -7.04 4.36
CA GLU A 58 -10.49 -7.57 3.66
C GLU A 58 -9.91 -6.55 2.66
N PHE A 59 -10.77 -5.86 1.91
CA PHE A 59 -10.35 -4.82 0.98
C PHE A 59 -9.48 -3.78 1.68
N PHE A 60 -9.93 -3.22 2.80
CA PHE A 60 -9.14 -2.24 3.57
C PHE A 60 -7.85 -2.83 4.13
N ILE A 61 -7.88 -4.04 4.66
CA ILE A 61 -6.68 -4.71 5.20
C ILE A 61 -5.64 -4.87 4.07
N ARG A 62 -6.07 -5.34 2.90
CA ARG A 62 -5.18 -5.51 1.73
C ARG A 62 -4.62 -4.17 1.27
N LYS A 63 -5.48 -3.18 1.02
CA LYS A 63 -5.04 -1.84 0.57
C LYS A 63 -4.11 -1.17 1.59
N GLY A 64 -4.40 -1.33 2.88
CA GLY A 64 -3.54 -0.84 3.97
C GLY A 64 -2.19 -1.57 4.04
N ALA A 65 -2.17 -2.89 3.85
CA ALA A 65 -0.94 -3.67 3.84
C ALA A 65 -0.04 -3.31 2.64
N HIS A 66 -0.63 -3.13 1.46
CA HIS A 66 0.06 -2.67 0.26
C HIS A 66 0.67 -1.27 0.49
N PHE A 67 -0.16 -0.29 0.87
CA PHE A 67 0.31 1.06 1.24
C PHE A 67 1.45 1.02 2.27
N GLY A 68 1.30 0.26 3.35
CA GLY A 68 2.30 0.14 4.41
C GLY A 68 3.60 -0.54 3.94
N THR A 69 3.50 -1.51 3.04
CA THR A 69 4.67 -2.16 2.47
C THR A 69 5.45 -1.21 1.56
N TYR A 70 4.76 -0.46 0.70
CA TYR A 70 5.39 0.55 -0.15
C TYR A 70 5.91 1.77 0.64
N PHE A 71 5.26 2.11 1.75
CA PHE A 71 5.79 3.08 2.73
C PHE A 71 7.15 2.64 3.26
N LEU A 72 7.25 1.43 3.83
CA LEU A 72 8.51 0.91 4.35
C LEU A 72 9.56 0.79 3.25
N LEU A 73 9.13 0.40 2.06
CA LEU A 73 9.99 0.27 0.91
C LEU A 73 10.60 1.62 0.48
N GLY A 74 9.77 2.63 0.22
CA GLY A 74 10.22 3.98 -0.14
C GLY A 74 11.12 4.59 0.92
N GLY A 75 10.78 4.43 2.20
CA GLY A 75 11.61 4.87 3.33
C GLY A 75 12.96 4.14 3.39
N SER A 76 12.98 2.83 3.17
CA SER A 76 14.23 2.04 3.20
C SER A 76 15.18 2.42 2.06
N TRP A 77 14.66 2.65 0.85
CA TRP A 77 15.46 3.16 -0.27
C TRP A 77 16.02 4.54 0.03
N PHE A 78 15.18 5.43 0.56
CA PHE A 78 15.60 6.77 0.92
C PHE A 78 16.75 6.75 1.93
N ILE A 79 16.60 6.00 3.02
CA ILE A 79 17.61 5.89 4.07
C ILE A 79 18.90 5.30 3.50
N GLY A 80 18.81 4.19 2.75
CA GLY A 80 19.98 3.51 2.19
C GLY A 80 20.75 4.37 1.19
N LEU A 81 20.07 5.12 0.33
CA LEU A 81 20.69 6.02 -0.63
C LEU A 81 21.25 7.28 0.04
N ASN A 82 20.54 7.84 1.03
CA ASN A 82 20.99 9.03 1.78
C ASN A 82 22.25 8.78 2.62
N MET A 83 22.58 7.53 2.93
CA MET A 83 23.87 7.17 3.54
C MET A 83 25.05 7.36 2.58
N LYS A 84 24.85 7.18 1.27
CA LYS A 84 25.91 7.25 0.26
C LYS A 84 25.97 8.58 -0.47
N VAL A 85 24.80 9.15 -0.77
CA VAL A 85 24.66 10.41 -1.52
C VAL A 85 24.09 11.47 -0.58
N LYS A 86 24.72 12.64 -0.49
CA LYS A 86 24.31 13.72 0.43
C LYS A 86 23.36 14.73 -0.21
N GLN A 87 22.43 14.26 -1.04
CA GLN A 87 21.45 15.08 -1.75
C GLN A 87 20.03 14.57 -1.45
N PRO A 88 19.46 14.93 -0.28
CA PRO A 88 18.23 14.31 0.23
C PRO A 88 17.02 14.53 -0.70
N LEU A 89 16.90 15.69 -1.36
CA LEU A 89 15.80 15.94 -2.29
C LEU A 89 15.86 15.03 -3.53
N LEU A 90 17.03 14.91 -4.15
CA LEU A 90 17.24 14.03 -5.30
C LEU A 90 16.97 12.58 -4.92
N ILE A 91 17.46 12.16 -3.76
CA ILE A 91 17.26 10.81 -3.24
C ILE A 91 15.78 10.54 -2.94
N GLY A 92 15.05 11.54 -2.44
CA GLY A 92 13.60 11.48 -2.25
C GLY A 92 12.89 11.16 -3.55
N VAL A 93 13.15 11.94 -4.60
CA VAL A 93 12.56 11.74 -5.92
C VAL A 93 12.92 10.38 -6.49
N VAL A 94 14.20 9.99 -6.45
CA VAL A 94 14.67 8.70 -6.97
C VAL A 94 14.04 7.53 -6.22
N SER A 95 13.97 7.59 -4.89
CA SER A 95 13.40 6.52 -4.06
C SER A 95 11.90 6.36 -4.31
N TRP A 96 11.19 7.48 -4.45
CA TRP A 96 9.78 7.47 -4.79
C TRP A 96 9.54 6.90 -6.19
N LEU A 97 10.25 7.37 -7.22
CA LEU A 97 10.12 6.86 -8.58
C LEU A 97 10.47 5.36 -8.68
N ALA A 98 11.50 4.91 -7.96
CA ALA A 98 11.85 3.50 -7.91
C ALA A 98 10.74 2.64 -7.27
N ALA A 99 10.13 3.13 -6.18
CA ALA A 99 9.00 2.43 -5.54
C ALA A 99 7.74 2.42 -6.40
N THR A 100 7.40 3.54 -7.04
CA THR A 100 6.30 3.63 -8.01
C THR A 100 6.52 2.70 -9.20
N GLY A 101 7.75 2.66 -9.73
CA GLY A 101 8.11 1.72 -10.80
C GLY A 101 7.97 0.26 -10.36
N TYR A 102 8.38 -0.06 -9.13
CA TYR A 102 8.19 -1.38 -8.56
C TYR A 102 6.71 -1.74 -8.38
N ALA A 103 5.86 -0.80 -7.96
CA ALA A 103 4.42 -0.99 -7.87
C ALA A 103 3.78 -1.30 -9.23
N GLY A 104 4.19 -0.57 -10.28
CA GLY A 104 3.76 -0.88 -11.64
C GLY A 104 4.21 -2.27 -12.12
N LEU A 105 5.44 -2.68 -11.78
CA LEU A 105 5.92 -4.03 -12.06
C LEU A 105 5.15 -5.10 -11.28
N ASP A 106 4.77 -4.83 -10.04
CA ASP A 106 4.01 -5.77 -9.22
C ASP A 106 2.60 -6.01 -9.79
N GLU A 107 1.89 -4.95 -10.16
CA GLU A 107 0.59 -5.06 -10.84
C GLU A 107 0.70 -5.75 -12.20
N TYR A 108 1.77 -5.49 -12.95
CA TYR A 108 2.05 -6.20 -14.19
C TYR A 108 2.30 -7.70 -13.97
N HIS A 109 3.02 -8.07 -12.92
CA HIS A 109 3.20 -9.49 -12.55
C HIS A 109 1.88 -10.13 -12.15
N GLN A 110 1.04 -9.46 -11.35
CA GLN A 110 -0.29 -9.93 -10.96
C GLN A 110 -1.20 -10.16 -12.18
N MET A 111 -1.10 -9.31 -13.20
CA MET A 111 -1.82 -9.49 -14.47
C MET A 111 -1.41 -10.79 -15.17
N ILE A 112 -0.12 -11.16 -15.12
CA ILE A 112 0.41 -12.37 -15.77
C ILE A 112 0.04 -13.64 -14.98
N THR A 113 0.07 -13.60 -13.65
CA THR A 113 -0.28 -14.74 -12.79
C THR A 113 -1.78 -15.07 -12.79
N GLY A 114 -2.61 -14.15 -13.27
CA GLY A 114 -4.01 -14.39 -13.58
C GLY A 114 -4.95 -14.34 -12.36
N GLY A 115 -6.23 -14.06 -12.62
CA GLY A 115 -7.28 -13.99 -11.60
C GLY A 115 -7.45 -12.63 -10.92
N ARG A 116 -6.73 -11.59 -11.37
CA ARG A 116 -6.93 -10.19 -10.96
C ARG A 116 -6.70 -9.26 -12.14
N SER A 117 -7.53 -8.23 -12.28
CA SER A 117 -7.27 -7.13 -13.21
C SER A 117 -6.24 -6.20 -12.56
N PRO A 118 -5.23 -5.71 -13.30
CA PRO A 118 -4.33 -4.69 -12.79
C PRO A 118 -5.12 -3.39 -12.61
N LEU A 119 -5.04 -2.80 -11.41
CA LEU A 119 -5.74 -1.55 -11.11
C LEU A 119 -4.74 -0.40 -11.06
N PHE A 120 -4.91 0.59 -11.92
CA PHE A 120 -4.09 1.81 -11.86
C PHE A 120 -4.21 2.51 -10.49
N GLN A 121 -5.38 2.42 -9.87
CA GLN A 121 -5.64 2.93 -8.53
C GLN A 121 -4.74 2.28 -7.46
N ASP A 122 -4.37 1.01 -7.64
CA ASP A 122 -3.49 0.31 -6.70
C ASP A 122 -2.05 0.81 -6.80
N VAL A 123 -1.55 0.99 -8.04
CA VAL A 123 -0.25 1.64 -8.28
C VAL A 123 -0.22 3.04 -7.68
N MET A 124 -1.29 3.83 -7.85
CA MET A 124 -1.39 5.17 -7.28
C MET A 124 -1.34 5.12 -5.75
N LEU A 125 -2.12 4.25 -5.12
CA LEU A 125 -2.16 4.10 -3.67
C LEU A 125 -0.78 3.73 -3.11
N ASP A 126 -0.11 2.77 -3.74
CA ASP A 126 1.22 2.31 -3.35
C ASP A 126 2.28 3.40 -3.54
N SER A 127 2.17 4.17 -4.63
CA SER A 127 2.99 5.35 -4.87
C SER A 127 2.80 6.43 -3.80
N PHE A 128 1.58 6.65 -3.32
CA PHE A 128 1.31 7.55 -2.19
C PHE A 128 1.89 7.02 -0.88
N GLY A 129 1.86 5.69 -0.66
CA GLY A 129 2.56 5.03 0.44
C GLY A 129 4.04 5.36 0.46
N ALA A 130 4.72 5.12 -0.67
CA ALA A 130 6.14 5.45 -0.81
C ALA A 130 6.42 6.96 -0.65
N LEU A 131 5.58 7.82 -1.23
CA LEU A 131 5.74 9.28 -1.13
C LEU A 131 5.66 9.76 0.32
N SER A 132 4.67 9.26 1.07
CA SER A 132 4.48 9.66 2.47
C SER A 132 5.69 9.27 3.35
N ALA A 133 6.32 8.12 3.09
CA ALA A 133 7.56 7.73 3.75
C ALA A 133 8.72 8.67 3.42
N VAL A 134 8.90 9.00 2.13
CA VAL A 134 9.95 9.93 1.67
C VAL A 134 9.76 11.31 2.31
N CYS A 135 8.54 11.84 2.30
CA CYS A 135 8.20 13.11 2.93
C CYS A 135 8.53 13.10 4.44
N LEU A 136 8.15 12.03 5.15
CA LEU A 136 8.46 11.87 6.57
C LEU A 136 9.98 11.87 6.81
N CYS A 137 10.75 11.13 6.01
CA CYS A 137 12.21 11.11 6.14
C CYS A 137 12.83 12.48 5.89
N LEU A 138 12.36 13.23 4.89
CA LEU A 138 12.81 14.59 4.60
C LEU A 138 12.52 15.55 5.75
N ILE A 139 11.31 15.49 6.32
CA ILE A 139 10.92 16.29 7.49
C ILE A 139 11.84 15.99 8.68
N VAL A 140 12.06 14.71 8.99
CA VAL A 140 12.94 14.29 10.10
C VAL A 140 14.37 14.79 9.90
N LEU A 141 14.92 14.71 8.69
CA LEU A 141 16.24 15.25 8.38
C LEU A 141 16.29 16.78 8.51
N GLY A 142 15.25 17.48 8.06
CA GLY A 142 15.11 18.93 8.20
C GLY A 142 15.12 19.36 9.67
N ILE A 143 14.31 18.73 10.51
CA ILE A 143 14.24 18.99 11.96
C ILE A 143 15.60 18.73 12.62
N ARG A 144 16.26 17.60 12.32
CA ARG A 144 17.61 17.29 12.84
C ARG A 144 18.65 18.34 12.45
N LYS A 145 18.60 18.83 11.21
CA LYS A 145 19.52 19.88 10.74
C LYS A 145 19.28 21.22 11.45
N LEU A 146 18.02 21.57 11.72
CA LEU A 146 17.66 22.77 12.49
C LEU A 146 18.12 22.65 13.95
N SER A 147 17.94 21.49 14.58
CA SER A 147 18.36 21.25 15.96
C SER A 147 19.88 21.26 16.16
N LYS A 148 20.67 20.90 15.14
CA LYS A 148 22.15 20.90 15.20
C LYS A 148 22.77 22.28 14.95
N LYS A 149 21.96 23.24 14.48
CA LYS A 149 22.39 24.62 14.17
C LYS A 149 22.10 25.59 15.33
N ARG A 150 21.24 25.19 16.27
CA ARG A 150 21.08 25.84 17.59
C ARG A 150 22.13 25.28 18.54
#